data_AF-A0AA39KHY5-F1
#
_entry.id   AF-A0AA39KHY5-F1
#
_cell.length_a   1.000
_cell.length_b   1.000
_cell.length_c   1.000
_cell.angle_alpha   90.00
_cell.angle_beta   90.00
_cell.angle_gamma   90.00
#
_symmetry.space_group_name_H-M   'P 1'
#
loop_
_entity.id
_entity.type
_entity.pdbx_description
1 polymer ?
#
loop_
_entity_poly.entity_id
_entity_poly.type
_entity_poly.pdbx_seq_one_letter_code
_entity_poly.pdbx_strand_id
1 'polypeptide(L)'
;MFSAMPIEYHDLTPLQCGVPNQIIEDPYLKCFENIDCQNPEHFYKDLKVTLQKADKTNMVLTLGDVIHGQRHLIGRNACVAIGASLEWPGRQLVVKMSYPSIYRESEKKLVDAAKSKVRDMSSEGKEHWVLNDFPEIFHSQGFRFNDNASPRRCLMESLTGAAHVDRKTGIYELYDGRLLRVTVSERLFPITDTTNVKDIAQVFLDILQCHRWLYDHAKILHQDISMANVMYRKRPSDNKVYGVLNDFDISFSQTEAASLHRTGTLPYMAHDLLGQSDIGHLYRHDVETLYYVLLMLCCRYEIVEIERVPILRPLPKDPSDMLFAEWFNRYLTWGSLSAKKTYSSLLHVGHQRAYTVTT
;
A
#
# COMPACT_ATOMS: atom_id res chain seq x y z
N MET A 1 12.57 3.30 -20.13
CA MET A 1 12.79 2.07 -19.33
C MET A 1 13.72 2.48 -18.19
N PHE A 2 13.18 2.88 -17.05
CA PHE A 2 14.00 3.26 -15.90
C PHE A 2 14.46 1.98 -15.21
N SER A 3 15.74 1.64 -15.37
CA SER A 3 16.40 0.66 -14.50
C SER A 3 16.36 1.23 -13.09
N ALA A 4 15.59 0.59 -12.21
CA ALA A 4 15.62 0.88 -10.79
C ALA A 4 17.04 0.58 -10.29
N MET A 5 17.83 1.60 -10.00
CA MET A 5 19.05 1.43 -9.22
C MET A 5 18.65 1.29 -7.75
N PRO A 6 18.89 0.14 -7.10
CA PRO A 6 18.85 0.06 -5.66
C PRO A 6 20.06 0.85 -5.14
N ILE A 7 19.84 2.08 -4.69
CA ILE A 7 20.85 2.75 -3.87
C ILE A 7 20.74 2.11 -2.48
N GLU A 8 21.83 1.54 -2.00
CA GLU A 8 21.89 0.97 -0.68
C GLU A 8 21.70 2.09 0.36
N TYR A 9 20.81 1.86 1.34
CA TYR A 9 20.36 2.85 2.31
C TYR A 9 21.48 3.41 3.21
N HIS A 10 22.64 2.77 3.24
CA HIS A 10 23.73 3.09 4.18
C HIS A 10 24.46 4.41 3.87
N ASP A 11 24.34 4.94 2.64
CA ASP A 11 25.02 6.17 2.21
C ASP A 11 24.11 7.43 2.22
N LEU A 12 22.86 7.31 2.68
CA LEU A 12 21.87 8.37 2.55
C LEU A 12 21.52 9.02 3.91
N THR A 13 21.64 10.34 3.98
CA THR A 13 21.12 11.18 5.08
C THR A 13 19.58 11.09 5.20
N PRO A 14 18.98 11.46 6.35
CA PRO A 14 17.52 11.56 6.50
C PRO A 14 16.85 12.40 5.41
N LEU A 15 17.48 13.50 5.01
CA LEU A 15 17.02 14.35 3.92
C LEU A 15 17.05 13.62 2.57
N GLN A 16 18.09 12.83 2.30
CA GLN A 16 18.17 12.00 1.10
C GLN A 16 17.19 10.81 1.13
N CYS A 17 16.82 10.32 2.31
CA CYS A 17 15.75 9.33 2.52
C CYS A 17 14.34 9.94 2.54
N GLY A 18 14.25 11.27 2.53
CA GLY A 18 13.01 12.03 2.44
C GLY A 18 12.31 12.38 3.73
N VAL A 19 12.99 12.28 4.87
CA VAL A 19 12.53 12.80 6.17
C VAL A 19 13.15 14.19 6.38
N PRO A 20 12.38 15.29 6.31
CA PRO A 20 12.89 16.63 6.56
C PRO A 20 13.43 16.79 7.99
N ASN A 21 14.56 17.49 8.16
CA ASN A 21 15.11 17.75 9.50
C ASN A 21 14.14 18.49 10.44
N GLN A 22 13.17 19.25 9.89
CA GLN A 22 12.19 20.01 10.66
C GLN A 22 11.16 19.16 11.41
N ILE A 23 11.02 17.86 11.06
CA ILE A 23 10.06 16.95 11.71
C ILE A 23 10.71 16.02 12.73
N ILE A 24 12.05 16.03 12.84
CA ILE A 24 12.82 15.21 13.76
C ILE A 24 13.15 16.06 14.98
N GLU A 25 12.86 15.56 16.19
CA GLU A 25 13.13 16.33 17.43
C GLU A 25 14.62 16.62 17.66
N ASP A 26 15.51 15.74 17.19
CA ASP A 26 16.95 15.92 17.27
C ASP A 26 17.58 15.99 15.85
N PRO A 27 17.81 17.19 15.31
CA PRO A 27 18.49 17.37 14.02
C PRO A 27 19.98 16.97 14.06
N TYR A 28 20.52 16.69 15.26
CA TYR A 28 21.85 16.18 15.51
C TYR A 28 21.78 14.82 16.19
N LEU A 29 20.94 13.89 15.72
CA LEU A 29 21.08 12.46 16.02
C LEU A 29 22.57 12.06 15.85
N LYS A 30 23.32 12.12 16.96
CA LYS A 30 24.78 12.20 16.98
C LYS A 30 25.45 10.87 16.68
N CYS A 31 24.66 9.85 16.35
CA CYS A 31 25.14 8.53 15.96
C CYS A 31 24.23 7.93 14.89
N PHE A 32 24.20 8.47 13.66
CA PHE A 32 23.82 7.65 12.49
C PHE A 32 24.83 6.50 12.28
N GLU A 33 26.03 6.59 12.86
CA GLU A 33 27.01 5.49 12.94
C GLU A 33 26.52 4.29 13.78
N ASN A 34 25.47 4.46 14.62
CA ASN A 34 24.88 3.39 15.44
C ASN A 34 23.52 2.91 14.91
N ILE A 35 23.01 3.46 13.81
CA ILE A 35 21.86 2.87 13.13
C ILE A 35 22.39 1.63 12.42
N ASP A 36 21.74 0.49 12.67
CA ASP A 36 22.05 -0.74 11.97
C ASP A 36 21.59 -0.62 10.51
N CYS A 37 22.40 0.08 9.70
CA CYS A 37 22.18 0.22 8.26
C CYS A 37 22.24 -1.12 7.52
N GLN A 38 22.75 -2.17 8.18
CA GLN A 38 22.74 -3.54 7.67
C GLN A 38 21.35 -4.17 7.84
N ASN A 39 20.54 -3.70 8.80
CA ASN A 39 19.18 -4.15 9.02
C ASN A 39 18.13 -3.08 8.65
N PRO A 40 17.56 -3.13 7.43
CA PRO A 40 16.55 -2.17 6.98
C PRO A 40 15.27 -2.16 7.83
N GLU A 41 15.02 -3.20 8.63
CA GLU A 41 13.89 -3.26 9.56
C GLU A 41 14.08 -2.30 10.75
N HIS A 42 15.31 -2.01 11.16
CA HIS A 42 15.60 -1.11 12.29
C HIS A 42 15.85 0.34 11.87
N PHE A 43 15.72 0.67 10.58
CA PHE A 43 16.15 1.95 10.03
C PHE A 43 15.54 3.18 10.73
N TYR A 44 14.27 3.10 11.14
CA TYR A 44 13.56 4.18 11.83
C TYR A 44 13.38 3.94 13.34
N LYS A 45 14.02 2.90 13.90
CA LYS A 45 13.81 2.52 15.30
C LYS A 45 14.24 3.64 16.23
N ASP A 46 13.38 3.93 17.22
CA ASP A 46 13.53 4.99 18.22
C ASP A 46 13.54 6.43 17.65
N LEU A 47 13.30 6.59 16.35
CA LEU A 47 13.21 7.92 15.73
C LEU A 47 11.95 8.63 16.23
N LYS A 48 12.13 9.84 16.76
CA LYS A 48 11.02 10.70 17.19
C LYS A 48 10.62 11.66 16.09
N VAL A 49 9.34 11.62 15.72
CA VAL A 49 8.72 12.47 14.70
C VAL A 49 7.69 13.37 15.36
N THR A 50 7.81 14.68 15.14
CA THR A 50 6.87 15.68 15.66
C THR A 50 5.86 16.05 14.59
N LEU A 51 4.58 15.85 14.91
CA LEU A 51 3.44 16.25 14.09
C LEU A 51 2.63 17.34 14.80
N GLN A 52 1.74 18.03 14.08
CA GLN A 52 0.87 19.06 14.62
C GLN A 52 -0.58 18.57 14.72
N LYS A 53 -1.18 18.74 15.89
CA LYS A 53 -2.61 18.49 16.12
C LYS A 53 -3.47 19.58 15.48
N ALA A 54 -4.78 19.36 15.43
CA ALA A 54 -5.75 20.32 14.92
C ALA A 54 -5.75 21.65 15.70
N ASP A 55 -5.47 21.59 17.01
CA ASP A 55 -5.33 22.78 17.88
C ASP A 55 -3.94 23.44 17.79
N LYS A 56 -3.09 23.00 16.86
CA LYS A 56 -1.70 23.44 16.64
C LYS A 56 -0.72 23.07 17.75
N THR A 57 -1.12 22.25 18.72
CA THR A 57 -0.17 21.67 19.68
C THR A 57 0.65 20.56 19.01
N ASN A 58 1.86 20.34 19.50
CA ASN A 58 2.72 19.27 19.00
C ASN A 58 2.26 17.93 19.56
N MET A 59 2.35 16.89 18.73
CA MET A 59 2.32 15.51 19.15
C MET A 59 3.61 14.82 18.72
N VAL A 60 4.11 13.93 19.55
CA VAL A 60 5.34 13.18 19.29
C VAL A 60 5.00 11.72 19.04
N LEU A 61 5.54 11.20 17.96
CA LEU A 61 5.51 9.79 17.60
C LEU A 61 6.91 9.22 17.78
N THR A 62 7.00 8.06 18.42
CA THR A 62 8.22 7.24 18.41
C THR A 62 8.03 6.13 17.39
N LEU A 63 8.92 6.04 16.42
CA LEU A 63 8.92 5.00 15.40
C LEU A 63 9.66 3.76 15.92
N GLY A 64 9.17 2.60 15.52
CA GLY A 64 9.77 1.29 15.78
C GLY A 64 10.24 0.64 14.49
N ASP A 65 10.16 -0.69 14.45
CA ASP A 65 10.64 -1.47 13.30
C ASP A 65 9.80 -1.19 12.04
N VAL A 66 10.45 -1.19 10.88
CA VAL A 66 9.84 -1.09 9.55
C VAL A 66 9.19 -2.42 9.22
N ILE A 67 7.87 -2.40 9.06
CA ILE A 67 7.07 -3.59 8.75
C ILE A 67 6.74 -3.69 7.26
N HIS A 68 6.84 -2.57 6.52
CA HIS A 68 6.70 -2.56 5.08
C HIS A 68 7.52 -1.43 4.46
N GLY A 69 8.28 -1.75 3.41
CA GLY A 69 8.98 -0.76 2.59
C GLY A 69 8.99 -1.21 1.14
N GLN A 70 8.40 -0.42 0.26
CA GLN A 70 8.54 -0.68 -1.17
C GLN A 70 9.94 -0.24 -1.61
N ARG A 71 10.81 -1.18 -2.01
CA ARG A 71 12.13 -0.88 -2.58
C ARG A 71 11.98 -0.42 -4.05
N HIS A 72 11.65 0.84 -4.29
CA HIS A 72 11.68 1.49 -5.61
C HIS A 72 12.33 2.89 -5.55
N LEU A 73 12.24 3.71 -6.60
CA LEU A 73 12.98 4.99 -6.71
C LEU A 73 12.90 5.87 -5.44
N ILE A 74 14.02 6.49 -5.04
CA ILE A 74 14.08 7.49 -3.96
C ILE A 74 13.05 8.60 -4.23
N GLY A 75 12.20 8.85 -3.23
CA GLY A 75 11.10 9.82 -3.32
C GLY A 75 9.80 9.28 -3.94
N ARG A 76 9.70 8.00 -4.32
CA ARG A 76 8.42 7.34 -4.69
C ARG A 76 7.92 6.33 -3.66
N ASN A 77 8.76 5.92 -2.72
CA ASN A 77 8.43 4.81 -1.83
C ASN A 77 7.58 5.24 -0.65
N ALA A 78 6.60 4.41 -0.32
CA ALA A 78 6.01 4.42 1.00
C ALA A 78 6.85 3.53 1.93
N CYS A 79 7.12 4.03 3.12
CA CYS A 79 7.63 3.24 4.23
C CYS A 79 6.59 3.21 5.35
N VAL A 80 6.39 2.04 5.95
CA VAL A 80 5.48 1.83 7.08
C VAL A 80 6.28 1.26 8.24
N ALA A 81 6.31 1.98 9.34
CA ALA A 81 6.96 1.57 10.58
C ALA A 81 5.92 1.41 11.69
N ILE A 82 6.25 0.63 12.71
CA ILE A 82 5.47 0.61 13.95
C ILE A 82 5.55 2.00 14.58
N GLY A 83 4.44 2.46 15.17
CA GLY A 83 4.38 3.74 15.87
C GLY A 83 3.94 3.57 17.31
N ALA A 84 4.41 4.48 18.16
CA ALA A 84 3.89 4.69 19.51
C ALA A 84 3.72 6.19 19.76
N SER A 85 2.65 6.57 20.48
CA SER A 85 2.43 7.96 20.90
C SER A 85 1.62 8.01 22.19
N LEU A 86 1.89 9.01 23.01
CA LEU A 86 1.10 9.31 24.20
C LEU A 86 -0.31 9.80 23.87
N GLU A 87 -0.56 10.25 22.62
CA GLU A 87 -1.89 10.66 22.17
C GLU A 87 -2.87 9.49 22.02
N TRP A 88 -2.34 8.29 21.76
CA TRP A 88 -3.14 7.08 21.56
C TRP A 88 -2.61 5.95 22.44
N PRO A 89 -2.71 6.09 23.77
CA PRO A 89 -2.12 5.13 24.70
C PRO A 89 -2.77 3.75 24.54
N GLY A 90 -1.93 2.72 24.51
CA GLY A 90 -2.36 1.33 24.39
C GLY A 90 -2.85 0.91 23.00
N ARG A 91 -2.86 1.80 22.01
CA ARG A 91 -3.18 1.44 20.61
C ARG A 91 -1.94 0.92 19.90
N GLN A 92 -2.13 -0.11 19.07
CA GLN A 92 -1.13 -0.53 18.11
C GLN A 92 -1.21 0.39 16.90
N LEU A 93 -0.16 1.19 16.66
CA LEU A 93 -0.13 2.16 15.58
C LEU A 93 0.88 1.74 14.51
N VAL A 94 0.62 2.21 13.30
CA VAL A 94 1.61 2.25 12.22
C VAL A 94 1.73 3.67 11.69
N VAL A 95 2.93 4.03 11.29
CA VAL A 95 3.24 5.33 10.69
C VAL A 95 3.71 5.08 9.27
N LYS A 96 2.91 5.57 8.32
CA LYS A 96 3.21 5.55 6.90
C LYS A 96 3.81 6.88 6.47
N MET A 97 5.03 6.84 5.94
CA MET A 97 5.71 7.96 5.29
C MET A 97 5.65 7.73 3.78
N SER A 98 4.89 8.55 3.06
CA SER A 98 4.72 8.46 1.61
C SER A 98 5.01 9.79 0.92
N TYR A 99 5.19 9.76 -0.41
CA TYR A 99 5.53 10.94 -1.21
C TYR A 99 4.54 11.20 -2.35
N PRO A 100 3.27 11.52 -2.02
CA PRO A 100 2.25 11.80 -3.02
C PRO A 100 2.49 13.14 -3.71
N SER A 101 1.87 13.32 -4.89
CA SER A 101 1.86 14.62 -5.59
C SER A 101 1.21 15.67 -4.68
N ILE A 102 1.66 16.92 -4.75
CA ILE A 102 1.09 18.03 -3.97
C ILE A 102 -0.39 18.28 -4.28
N TYR A 103 -0.86 17.84 -5.45
CA TYR A 103 -2.25 17.96 -5.89
C TYR A 103 -3.13 16.81 -5.40
N ARG A 104 -2.54 15.76 -4.82
CA ARG A 104 -3.29 14.57 -4.39
C ARG A 104 -3.87 14.75 -3.00
N GLU A 105 -5.16 14.47 -2.88
CA GLU A 105 -5.84 14.40 -1.58
C GLU A 105 -5.21 13.35 -0.66
N SER A 106 -5.40 13.47 0.65
CA SER A 106 -4.94 12.47 1.60
C SER A 106 -5.88 11.28 1.67
N GLU A 107 -5.31 10.09 1.86
CA GLU A 107 -6.04 8.87 2.21
C GLU A 107 -7.05 9.13 3.32
N LYS A 108 -6.61 9.85 4.38
CA LYS A 108 -7.45 10.27 5.49
C LYS A 108 -8.69 11.03 5.03
N LYS A 109 -8.54 12.00 4.11
CA LYS A 109 -9.67 12.82 3.64
C LYS A 109 -10.68 11.96 2.88
N LEU A 110 -10.23 11.05 2.02
CA LEU A 110 -11.10 10.14 1.28
C LEU A 110 -11.85 9.19 2.21
N VAL A 111 -11.15 8.56 3.16
CA VAL A 111 -11.74 7.65 4.13
C VAL A 111 -12.71 8.38 5.07
N ASP A 112 -12.37 9.59 5.53
CA ASP A 112 -13.26 10.40 6.38
C ASP A 112 -14.52 10.84 5.61
N ALA A 113 -14.41 11.14 4.31
CA ALA A 113 -15.56 11.44 3.46
C ALA A 113 -16.47 10.22 3.29
N ALA A 114 -15.90 9.03 3.03
CA ALA A 114 -16.66 7.78 2.98
C ALA A 114 -17.37 7.49 4.31
N LYS A 115 -16.67 7.62 5.45
CA LYS A 115 -17.26 7.46 6.80
C LYS A 115 -18.37 8.49 7.08
N SER A 116 -18.24 9.71 6.57
CA SER A 116 -19.28 10.74 6.70
C SER A 116 -20.52 10.36 5.91
N LYS A 117 -20.35 9.86 4.68
CA LYS A 117 -21.44 9.36 3.85
C LYS A 117 -22.21 8.22 4.53
N VAL A 118 -21.53 7.33 5.26
CA VAL A 118 -22.19 6.29 6.07
C VAL A 118 -23.12 6.91 7.11
N ARG A 119 -22.62 7.90 7.86
CA ARG A 119 -23.39 8.57 8.93
C ARG A 119 -24.62 9.27 8.38
N ASP A 120 -24.50 9.93 7.23
CA ASP A 120 -25.62 10.61 6.56
C ASP A 120 -26.72 9.64 6.11
N MET A 121 -26.37 8.37 5.84
CA MET A 121 -27.31 7.33 5.40
C MET A 121 -27.88 6.49 6.55
N SER A 122 -27.32 6.58 7.76
CA SER A 122 -27.70 5.74 8.89
C SER A 122 -28.87 6.37 9.66
N SER A 123 -29.96 5.61 9.86
CA SER A 123 -31.03 5.97 10.79
C SER A 123 -30.63 5.66 12.23
N GLU A 124 -31.12 6.46 13.19
CA GLU A 124 -30.64 6.50 14.58
C GLU A 124 -30.53 5.11 15.25
N GLY A 125 -29.35 4.81 15.80
CA GLY A 125 -29.15 3.80 16.84
C GLY A 125 -28.29 2.57 16.50
N LYS A 126 -27.91 2.34 15.23
CA LYS A 126 -26.98 1.25 14.86
C LYS A 126 -25.86 1.73 13.95
N GLU A 127 -24.62 1.39 14.33
CA GLU A 127 -23.45 1.61 13.49
C GLU A 127 -23.54 0.73 12.24
N HIS A 128 -23.38 1.33 11.07
CA HIS A 128 -23.47 0.62 9.79
C HIS A 128 -22.25 -0.31 9.61
N TRP A 129 -22.48 -1.55 9.16
CA TRP A 129 -21.47 -2.61 9.09
C TRP A 129 -20.17 -2.21 8.38
N VAL A 130 -20.27 -1.47 7.27
CA VAL A 130 -19.12 -1.07 6.43
C VAL A 130 -18.07 -0.24 7.16
N LEU A 131 -18.40 0.40 8.29
CA LEU A 131 -17.42 1.15 9.09
C LEU A 131 -16.33 0.24 9.65
N ASN A 132 -16.63 -1.05 9.85
CA ASN A 132 -15.65 -2.04 10.29
C ASN A 132 -14.62 -2.34 9.20
N ASP A 133 -14.96 -2.13 7.93
CA ASP A 133 -14.15 -2.53 6.77
C ASP A 133 -13.31 -1.37 6.21
N PHE A 134 -13.37 -0.21 6.88
CA PHE A 134 -12.51 0.95 6.63
C PHE A 134 -11.35 1.02 7.62
N PRO A 135 -10.18 1.54 7.21
CA PRO A 135 -9.07 1.76 8.10
C PRO A 135 -9.35 2.91 9.07
N GLU A 136 -8.85 2.81 10.29
CA GLU A 136 -8.79 3.91 11.25
C GLU A 136 -7.51 4.73 11.02
N ILE A 137 -7.68 5.88 10.36
CA ILE A 137 -6.60 6.85 10.14
C ILE A 137 -6.76 7.99 11.15
N PHE A 138 -5.92 7.97 12.18
CA PHE A 138 -5.96 8.95 13.27
C PHE A 138 -5.43 10.31 12.85
N HIS A 139 -4.37 10.34 12.04
CA HIS A 139 -3.72 11.58 11.65
C HIS A 139 -3.09 11.49 10.27
N SER A 140 -3.01 12.62 9.56
CA SER A 140 -2.31 12.74 8.29
C SER A 140 -1.81 14.17 8.13
N GLN A 141 -0.50 14.36 8.01
CA GLN A 141 0.13 15.66 7.82
C GLN A 141 1.05 15.66 6.59
N GLY A 142 0.98 16.73 5.80
CA GLY A 142 1.83 16.94 4.64
C GLY A 142 2.93 17.97 4.92
N PHE A 143 4.16 17.65 4.54
CA PHE A 143 5.34 18.50 4.65
C PHE A 143 5.89 18.77 3.26
N ARG A 144 5.79 20.02 2.81
CA ARG A 144 6.40 20.44 1.55
C ARG A 144 7.91 20.53 1.72
N PHE A 145 8.64 20.10 0.69
CA PHE A 145 10.06 20.34 0.60
C PHE A 145 10.29 21.76 0.08
N ASN A 146 11.37 22.40 0.54
CA ASN A 146 11.88 23.60 -0.12
C ASN A 146 12.44 23.20 -1.50
N ASP A 147 12.33 24.08 -2.50
CA ASP A 147 12.70 23.78 -3.90
C ASP A 147 14.15 23.28 -4.06
N ASN A 148 15.04 23.65 -3.12
CA ASN A 148 16.45 23.26 -3.11
C ASN A 148 16.76 21.97 -2.32
N ALA A 149 15.77 21.33 -1.69
CA ALA A 149 15.99 20.25 -0.71
C ALA A 149 15.05 19.05 -0.87
N SER A 150 14.35 18.93 -2.01
CA SER A 150 13.54 17.72 -2.22
C SER A 150 14.45 16.50 -2.44
N PRO A 151 14.14 15.33 -1.85
CA PRO A 151 14.97 14.12 -1.97
C PRO A 151 15.15 13.69 -3.43
N ARG A 152 14.10 13.93 -4.23
CA ARG A 152 14.12 13.74 -5.68
C ARG A 152 15.09 14.66 -6.38
N ARG A 153 15.15 15.94 -6.00
CA ARG A 153 16.10 16.87 -6.61
C ARG A 153 17.53 16.48 -6.27
N CYS A 154 17.80 16.15 -5.00
CA CYS A 154 19.12 15.65 -4.59
C CYS A 154 19.51 14.37 -5.34
N LEU A 155 18.56 13.43 -5.52
CA LEU A 155 18.78 12.23 -6.32
C LEU A 155 19.03 12.57 -7.79
N MET A 156 18.21 13.42 -8.39
CA MET A 156 18.29 13.76 -9.82
C MET A 156 19.55 14.55 -10.14
N GLU A 157 19.98 15.45 -9.27
CA GLU A 157 21.27 16.14 -9.36
C GLU A 157 22.43 15.14 -9.33
N SER A 158 22.37 14.15 -8.42
CA SER A 158 23.36 13.07 -8.32
C SER A 158 23.38 12.19 -9.59
N LEU A 159 22.21 11.79 -10.09
CA LEU A 159 22.08 10.94 -11.30
C LEU A 159 22.44 11.68 -12.59
N THR A 160 22.14 12.99 -12.67
CA THR A 160 22.51 13.84 -13.81
C THR A 160 24.02 14.07 -13.82
N GLY A 161 24.62 14.32 -12.64
CA GLY A 161 26.08 14.41 -12.50
C GLY A 161 26.80 13.12 -12.89
N ALA A 162 26.19 11.96 -12.63
CA ALA A 162 26.69 10.65 -13.04
C ALA A 162 26.42 10.31 -14.53
N ALA A 163 25.73 11.16 -15.29
CA ALA A 163 25.30 10.93 -16.68
C ALA A 163 24.38 9.68 -16.87
N HIS A 164 23.63 9.30 -15.83
CA HIS A 164 22.78 8.11 -15.82
C HIS A 164 21.34 8.37 -16.33
N VAL A 165 20.96 9.63 -16.55
CA VAL A 165 19.61 10.03 -16.98
C VAL A 165 19.71 11.15 -18.03
N ASP A 166 18.95 11.05 -19.12
CA ASP A 166 18.84 12.14 -20.11
C ASP A 166 18.15 13.36 -19.48
N ARG A 167 18.68 14.55 -19.76
CA ARG A 167 18.27 15.82 -19.17
C ARG A 167 16.77 16.09 -19.41
N LYS A 168 16.19 15.65 -20.54
CA LYS A 168 14.74 15.78 -20.80
C LYS A 168 13.87 14.94 -19.87
N THR A 169 14.24 13.68 -19.61
CA THR A 169 13.50 12.80 -18.69
C THR A 169 13.60 13.23 -17.23
N GLY A 170 14.76 13.78 -16.83
CA GLY A 170 14.93 14.31 -15.47
C GLY A 170 14.00 15.50 -15.18
N ILE A 171 13.75 16.34 -16.17
CA ILE A 171 12.92 17.55 -16.04
C ILE A 171 11.44 17.23 -15.80
N TYR A 172 10.85 16.27 -16.52
CA TYR A 172 9.42 15.92 -16.33
C TYR A 172 9.12 15.34 -14.94
N GLU A 173 10.05 14.56 -14.36
CA GLU A 173 9.87 14.02 -13.00
C GLU A 173 10.17 15.04 -11.89
N LEU A 174 10.96 16.09 -12.18
CA LEU A 174 11.26 17.18 -11.25
C LEU A 174 10.07 18.16 -11.09
N TYR A 175 9.19 18.28 -12.09
CA TYR A 175 8.08 19.24 -12.07
C TYR A 175 6.77 18.72 -11.45
N ASP A 176 6.62 17.41 -11.23
CA ASP A 176 5.53 16.89 -10.40
C ASP A 176 5.89 17.15 -8.93
N GLY A 177 5.47 18.32 -8.42
CA GLY A 177 5.70 18.73 -7.05
C GLY A 177 5.20 17.65 -6.08
N ARG A 178 6.05 17.26 -5.13
CA ARG A 178 5.76 16.18 -4.17
C ARG A 178 6.01 16.67 -2.76
N LEU A 179 5.27 16.11 -1.81
CA LEU A 179 5.43 16.39 -0.38
C LEU A 179 5.67 15.09 0.38
N LEU A 180 6.30 15.15 1.54
CA LEU A 180 6.26 14.04 2.49
C LEU A 180 4.88 14.05 3.15
N ARG A 181 4.17 12.93 3.12
CA ARG A 181 2.95 12.71 3.89
C ARG A 181 3.24 11.70 4.98
N VAL A 182 3.00 12.10 6.23
CA VAL A 182 3.06 11.23 7.40
C VAL A 182 1.62 10.92 7.82
N THR A 183 1.24 9.66 7.74
CA THR A 183 -0.08 9.15 8.11
C THR A 183 0.06 8.21 9.31
N VAL A 184 -0.74 8.45 10.34
CA VAL A 184 -0.82 7.58 11.53
C VAL A 184 -2.15 6.84 11.47
N SER A 185 -2.09 5.52 11.50
CA SER A 185 -3.27 4.66 11.48
C SER A 185 -3.13 3.54 12.50
N GLU A 186 -4.23 2.81 12.70
CA GLU A 186 -4.17 1.54 13.43
C GLU A 186 -3.26 0.52 12.71
N ARG A 187 -2.77 -0.45 13.48
CA ARG A 187 -2.10 -1.61 12.93
C ARG A 187 -3.12 -2.61 12.38
N LEU A 188 -3.03 -2.84 11.07
CA LEU A 188 -3.71 -3.92 10.37
C LEU A 188 -2.72 -5.03 10.01
N PHE A 189 -3.23 -6.22 9.71
CA PHE A 189 -2.42 -7.37 9.33
C PHE A 189 -2.76 -7.82 7.90
N PRO A 190 -1.76 -8.08 7.04
CA PRO A 190 -2.02 -8.64 5.71
C PRO A 190 -2.85 -9.93 5.79
N ILE A 191 -3.69 -10.19 4.79
CA ILE A 191 -4.50 -11.43 4.75
C ILE A 191 -3.65 -12.71 4.81
N THR A 192 -2.38 -12.64 4.43
CA THR A 192 -1.43 -13.76 4.48
C THR A 192 -0.94 -14.10 5.88
N ASP A 193 -1.17 -13.23 6.87
CA ASP A 193 -0.75 -13.46 8.26
C ASP A 193 -1.75 -14.35 9.02
N THR A 194 -3.00 -14.44 8.53
CA THR A 194 -3.97 -15.41 9.03
C THR A 194 -3.91 -16.68 8.20
N THR A 195 -3.93 -17.82 8.89
CA THR A 195 -3.98 -19.14 8.24
C THR A 195 -5.36 -19.77 8.33
N ASN A 196 -6.30 -19.24 9.11
CA ASN A 196 -7.63 -19.84 9.22
C ASN A 196 -8.45 -19.59 7.95
N VAL A 197 -8.91 -20.65 7.28
CA VAL A 197 -9.64 -20.53 6.01
C VAL A 197 -10.93 -19.74 6.15
N LYS A 198 -11.64 -19.85 7.29
CA LYS A 198 -12.88 -19.09 7.54
C LYS A 198 -12.59 -17.61 7.68
N ASP A 199 -11.51 -17.25 8.38
CA ASP A 199 -11.09 -15.85 8.54
C ASP A 199 -10.68 -15.25 7.19
N ILE A 200 -9.93 -15.98 6.37
CA ILE A 200 -9.54 -15.55 5.02
C ILE A 200 -10.77 -15.33 4.13
N ALA A 201 -11.73 -16.26 4.16
CA ALA A 201 -12.99 -16.14 3.42
C ALA A 201 -13.82 -14.94 3.89
N GLN A 202 -13.89 -14.71 5.21
CA GLN A 202 -14.57 -13.56 5.79
C GLN A 202 -13.92 -12.25 5.34
N VAL A 203 -12.60 -12.14 5.46
CA VAL A 203 -11.85 -10.96 5.00
C VAL A 203 -12.15 -10.67 3.54
N PHE A 204 -12.05 -11.68 2.67
CA PHE A 204 -12.29 -11.46 1.25
C PHE A 204 -13.73 -11.03 0.94
N LEU A 205 -14.72 -11.57 1.65
CA LEU A 205 -16.12 -11.18 1.53
C LEU A 205 -16.35 -9.73 1.99
N ASP A 206 -15.77 -9.34 3.14
CA ASP A 206 -15.86 -7.98 3.68
C ASP A 206 -15.28 -6.97 2.67
N ILE A 207 -14.11 -7.27 2.07
CA ILE A 207 -13.52 -6.40 1.04
C ILE A 207 -14.43 -6.25 -0.18
N LEU A 208 -15.03 -7.34 -0.67
CA LEU A 208 -15.92 -7.29 -1.83
C LEU A 208 -17.16 -6.42 -1.53
N GLN A 209 -17.74 -6.58 -0.35
CA GLN A 209 -18.90 -5.80 0.08
C GLN A 209 -18.54 -4.33 0.31
N CYS A 210 -17.43 -4.06 1.00
CA CYS A 210 -16.88 -2.73 1.24
C CYS A 210 -16.57 -2.00 -0.07
N HIS A 211 -15.90 -2.66 -1.02
CA HIS A 211 -15.59 -2.09 -2.34
C HIS A 211 -16.86 -1.75 -3.12
N ARG A 212 -17.86 -2.65 -3.13
CA ARG A 212 -19.14 -2.38 -3.76
C ARG A 212 -19.84 -1.17 -3.15
N TRP A 213 -19.82 -1.07 -1.82
CA TRP A 213 -20.41 0.05 -1.09
C TRP A 213 -19.70 1.37 -1.42
N LEU A 214 -18.36 1.36 -1.45
CA LEU A 214 -17.55 2.53 -1.82
C LEU A 214 -17.90 3.02 -3.22
N TYR A 215 -18.08 2.11 -4.17
CA TYR A 215 -18.47 2.47 -5.54
C TYR A 215 -19.91 3.01 -5.62
N ASP A 216 -20.88 2.32 -5.03
CA ASP A 216 -22.30 2.68 -5.14
C ASP A 216 -22.64 3.96 -4.38
N HIS A 217 -22.07 4.16 -3.18
CA HIS A 217 -22.47 5.22 -2.26
C HIS A 217 -21.45 6.35 -2.12
N ALA A 218 -20.16 6.03 -1.97
CA ALA A 218 -19.10 7.02 -1.83
C ALA A 218 -18.53 7.51 -3.17
N LYS A 219 -18.86 6.81 -4.28
CA LYS A 219 -18.34 7.05 -5.63
C LYS A 219 -16.81 6.94 -5.72
N ILE A 220 -16.20 6.12 -4.86
CA ILE A 220 -14.76 5.88 -4.80
C ILE A 220 -14.41 4.59 -5.54
N LEU A 221 -13.39 4.65 -6.39
CA LEU A 221 -12.65 3.50 -6.93
C LEU A 221 -11.31 3.38 -6.21
N HIS A 222 -10.91 2.15 -5.88
CA HIS A 222 -9.70 1.91 -5.09
C HIS A 222 -8.42 1.96 -5.94
N GLN A 223 -8.45 1.35 -7.13
CA GLN A 223 -7.36 1.34 -8.12
C GLN A 223 -6.06 0.59 -7.72
N ASP A 224 -5.81 0.32 -6.44
CA ASP A 224 -4.65 -0.47 -5.97
C ASP A 224 -4.99 -1.70 -5.13
N ILE A 225 -6.05 -2.42 -5.46
CA ILE A 225 -6.35 -3.65 -4.71
C ILE A 225 -5.20 -4.66 -4.94
N SER A 226 -4.67 -5.22 -3.87
CA SER A 226 -3.58 -6.21 -3.93
C SER A 226 -3.59 -7.06 -2.67
N MET A 227 -2.85 -8.18 -2.66
CA MET A 227 -2.68 -8.97 -1.44
C MET A 227 -2.09 -8.16 -0.26
N ALA A 228 -1.36 -7.07 -0.52
CA ALA A 228 -0.80 -6.22 0.52
C ALA A 228 -1.83 -5.25 1.12
N ASN A 229 -2.84 -4.88 0.33
CA ASN A 229 -3.86 -3.90 0.68
C ASN A 229 -5.18 -4.56 1.14
N VAL A 230 -5.33 -5.86 0.90
CA VAL A 230 -6.34 -6.70 1.55
C VAL A 230 -5.81 -7.12 2.92
N MET A 231 -6.27 -6.41 3.95
CA MET A 231 -5.82 -6.59 5.32
C MET A 231 -6.97 -7.02 6.23
N TYR A 232 -6.67 -7.32 7.48
CA TYR A 232 -7.66 -7.62 8.49
C TYR A 232 -7.36 -6.94 9.82
N ARG A 233 -8.43 -6.70 10.57
CA ARG A 233 -8.41 -6.30 11.98
C ARG A 233 -8.99 -7.44 12.80
N LYS A 234 -8.30 -7.83 13.87
CA LYS A 234 -8.86 -8.72 14.89
C LYS A 234 -9.29 -7.88 16.07
N ARG A 235 -10.58 -7.91 16.39
CA ARG A 235 -11.13 -7.13 17.51
C ARG A 235 -11.11 -7.99 18.78
N PRO A 236 -10.39 -7.57 19.85
CA PRO A 236 -10.30 -8.39 21.06
C PRO A 236 -11.64 -8.57 21.79
N SER A 237 -12.56 -7.60 21.67
CA SER A 237 -13.81 -7.59 22.43
C SER A 237 -14.81 -8.67 22.01
N ASP A 238 -14.80 -9.08 20.75
CA ASP A 238 -15.69 -10.13 20.20
C ASP A 238 -14.92 -11.29 19.55
N ASN A 239 -13.59 -11.22 19.54
CA ASN A 239 -12.69 -12.18 18.89
C ASN A 239 -13.03 -12.39 17.39
N LYS A 240 -13.62 -11.39 16.73
CA LYS A 240 -13.94 -11.43 15.30
C LYS A 240 -12.84 -10.84 14.44
N VAL A 241 -12.77 -11.36 13.23
CA VAL A 241 -11.94 -10.84 12.14
C VAL A 241 -12.82 -10.03 11.22
N TYR A 242 -12.33 -8.85 10.84
CA TYR A 242 -12.94 -7.95 9.87
C TYR A 242 -11.95 -7.71 8.75
N GLY A 243 -12.38 -7.88 7.50
CA GLY A 243 -11.59 -7.48 6.35
C GLY A 243 -11.57 -5.97 6.22
N VAL A 244 -10.37 -5.38 6.09
CA VAL A 244 -10.18 -3.94 5.97
C VAL A 244 -9.47 -3.65 4.67
N LEU A 245 -10.12 -2.87 3.80
CA LEU A 245 -9.51 -2.42 2.56
C LEU A 245 -8.60 -1.24 2.89
N ASN A 246 -7.29 -1.41 2.70
CA ASN A 246 -6.28 -0.43 3.10
C ASN A 246 -5.63 0.26 1.89
N ASP A 247 -5.02 1.42 2.11
CA ASP A 247 -4.22 2.16 1.14
C ASP A 247 -5.01 2.84 0.01
N PHE A 248 -5.76 3.89 0.37
CA PHE A 248 -6.47 4.75 -0.58
C PHE A 248 -5.60 5.87 -1.19
N ASP A 249 -4.26 5.79 -1.13
CA ASP A 249 -3.39 6.90 -1.57
C ASP A 249 -3.46 7.19 -3.08
N ILE A 250 -3.93 6.24 -3.89
CA ILE A 250 -4.18 6.45 -5.33
C ILE A 250 -5.66 6.29 -5.71
N SER A 251 -6.53 6.13 -4.71
CA SER A 251 -7.97 6.03 -4.93
C SER A 251 -8.51 7.31 -5.55
N PHE A 252 -9.62 7.15 -6.25
CA PHE A 252 -10.20 8.22 -7.05
C PHE A 252 -11.69 8.35 -6.79
N SER A 253 -12.13 9.59 -6.53
CA SER A 253 -13.55 9.92 -6.51
C SER A 253 -14.04 10.21 -7.93
N GLN A 254 -15.09 9.51 -8.38
CA GLN A 254 -15.71 9.74 -9.70
C GLN A 254 -16.34 11.13 -9.86
N THR A 255 -16.40 11.92 -8.79
CA THR A 255 -16.82 13.33 -8.85
C THR A 255 -15.73 14.26 -9.39
N GLU A 256 -14.51 13.77 -9.56
CA GLU A 256 -13.36 14.53 -10.08
C GLU A 256 -13.03 14.12 -11.53
N ALA A 257 -12.09 14.81 -12.19
CA ALA A 257 -11.65 14.42 -13.54
C ALA A 257 -10.79 13.15 -13.47
N ALA A 258 -11.16 12.10 -14.23
CA ALA A 258 -10.46 10.81 -14.22
C ALA A 258 -8.97 10.98 -14.50
N SER A 259 -8.11 10.51 -13.58
CA SER A 259 -6.68 10.44 -13.86
C SER A 259 -6.43 9.36 -14.92
N LEU A 260 -5.89 9.75 -16.07
CA LEU A 260 -5.43 8.83 -17.13
C LEU A 260 -4.10 8.14 -16.77
N HIS A 261 -3.56 8.40 -15.58
CA HIS A 261 -2.35 7.75 -15.12
C HIS A 261 -2.63 6.29 -14.84
N ARG A 262 -1.94 5.39 -15.56
CA ARG A 262 -1.95 3.97 -15.26
C ARG A 262 -1.34 3.75 -13.87
N THR A 263 -2.15 3.29 -12.93
CA THR A 263 -1.75 3.09 -11.54
C THR A 263 -2.25 1.73 -11.05
N GLY A 264 -1.64 1.21 -9.99
CA GLY A 264 -1.96 -0.09 -9.41
C GLY A 264 -0.78 -1.07 -9.41
N THR A 265 -0.92 -2.13 -8.62
CA THR A 265 0.10 -3.16 -8.45
C THR A 265 0.13 -4.10 -9.66
N LEU A 266 1.18 -3.99 -10.51
CA LEU A 266 1.30 -4.64 -11.82
C LEU A 266 0.77 -6.09 -11.91
N PRO A 267 1.19 -7.05 -11.05
CA PRO A 267 0.66 -8.42 -11.09
C PRO A 267 -0.87 -8.53 -10.96
N TYR A 268 -1.51 -7.60 -10.26
CA TYR A 268 -2.96 -7.59 -10.02
C TYR A 268 -3.71 -6.62 -10.94
N MET A 269 -3.02 -5.76 -11.68
CA MET A 269 -3.65 -4.78 -12.57
C MET A 269 -4.50 -5.46 -13.67
N ALA A 270 -5.68 -4.90 -13.96
CA ALA A 270 -6.58 -5.41 -14.99
C ALA A 270 -5.92 -5.48 -16.39
N HIS A 271 -6.32 -6.45 -17.20
CA HIS A 271 -5.79 -6.70 -18.54
C HIS A 271 -5.88 -5.46 -19.45
N ASP A 272 -7.05 -4.80 -19.44
CA ASP A 272 -7.31 -3.60 -20.25
C ASP A 272 -6.36 -2.44 -19.88
N LEU A 273 -6.12 -2.23 -18.59
CA LEU A 273 -5.23 -1.18 -18.08
C LEU A 273 -3.76 -1.45 -18.41
N LEU A 274 -3.38 -2.73 -18.55
CA LEU A 274 -2.04 -3.10 -19.00
C LEU A 274 -1.86 -2.88 -20.50
N GLY A 275 -2.90 -3.17 -21.30
CA GLY A 275 -2.86 -3.07 -22.76
C GLY A 275 -3.01 -1.65 -23.32
N GLN A 276 -3.71 -0.76 -22.61
CA GLN A 276 -4.12 0.55 -23.13
C GLN A 276 -3.78 1.67 -22.15
N SER A 277 -3.21 2.80 -22.62
CA SER A 277 -2.86 3.94 -21.75
C SER A 277 -3.98 4.90 -21.47
N ASP A 278 -4.98 4.93 -22.34
CA ASP A 278 -5.89 6.06 -22.40
C ASP A 278 -7.28 5.69 -21.83
N ILE A 279 -7.37 4.55 -21.13
CA ILE A 279 -8.59 4.10 -20.46
C ILE A 279 -8.55 4.54 -19.00
N GLY A 280 -9.59 5.25 -18.56
CA GLY A 280 -9.81 5.54 -17.14
C GLY A 280 -10.14 4.28 -16.33
N HIS A 281 -9.77 4.25 -15.06
CA HIS A 281 -10.18 3.14 -14.18
C HIS A 281 -11.70 3.05 -14.06
N LEU A 282 -12.23 1.83 -14.22
CA LEU A 282 -13.64 1.49 -14.08
C LEU A 282 -13.81 0.49 -12.94
N TYR A 283 -15.02 0.39 -12.39
CA TYR A 283 -15.36 -0.59 -11.35
C TYR A 283 -14.95 -2.03 -11.72
N ARG A 284 -15.16 -2.42 -12.98
CA ARG A 284 -14.77 -3.75 -13.48
C ARG A 284 -13.27 -4.05 -13.32
N HIS A 285 -12.42 -3.03 -13.37
CA HIS A 285 -10.96 -3.20 -13.23
C HIS A 285 -10.58 -3.54 -11.79
N ASP A 286 -11.22 -2.90 -10.80
CA ASP A 286 -11.03 -3.26 -9.38
C ASP A 286 -11.59 -4.67 -9.10
N VAL A 287 -12.71 -5.05 -9.71
CA VAL A 287 -13.28 -6.42 -9.60
C VAL A 287 -12.35 -7.46 -10.22
N GLU A 288 -11.76 -7.18 -11.39
CA GLU A 288 -10.76 -8.07 -12.01
C GLU A 288 -9.51 -8.22 -11.12
N THR A 289 -9.14 -7.13 -10.44
CA THR A 289 -8.03 -7.12 -9.48
C THR A 289 -8.34 -8.01 -8.26
N LEU A 290 -9.56 -7.96 -7.72
CA LEU A 290 -10.03 -8.87 -6.67
C LEU A 290 -9.98 -10.33 -7.13
N TYR A 291 -10.39 -10.63 -8.37
CA TYR A 291 -10.24 -11.96 -8.95
C TYR A 291 -8.78 -12.42 -8.96
N TYR A 292 -7.82 -11.55 -9.33
CA TYR A 292 -6.41 -11.91 -9.30
C TYR A 292 -5.89 -12.14 -7.87
N VAL A 293 -6.36 -11.40 -6.87
CA VAL A 293 -6.02 -11.67 -5.45
C VAL A 293 -6.48 -13.07 -5.05
N LEU A 294 -7.74 -13.43 -5.36
CA LEU A 294 -8.28 -14.76 -5.08
C LEU A 294 -7.51 -15.85 -5.84
N LEU A 295 -7.17 -15.61 -7.10
CA LEU A 295 -6.37 -16.52 -7.92
C LEU A 295 -4.99 -16.77 -7.28
N MET A 296 -4.32 -15.74 -6.76
CA MET A 296 -3.03 -15.90 -6.07
C MET A 296 -3.16 -16.69 -4.76
N LEU A 297 -4.21 -16.44 -3.98
CA LEU A 297 -4.49 -17.22 -2.76
C LEU A 297 -4.71 -18.70 -3.11
N CYS A 298 -5.53 -18.98 -4.13
CA CYS A 298 -5.74 -20.33 -4.60
C CYS A 298 -4.41 -20.95 -5.05
N CYS A 299 -3.66 -20.32 -5.95
CA CYS A 299 -2.50 -20.93 -6.61
C CYS A 299 -1.26 -21.07 -5.73
N ARG A 300 -1.11 -20.28 -4.68
CA ARG A 300 0.10 -20.27 -3.82
C ARG A 300 -0.07 -21.01 -2.51
N TYR A 301 -1.30 -21.38 -2.20
CA TYR A 301 -1.63 -22.03 -0.96
C TYR A 301 -2.47 -23.28 -1.20
N GLU A 302 -2.51 -24.14 -0.20
CA GLU A 302 -3.36 -25.32 -0.11
C GLU A 302 -4.12 -25.31 1.21
N ILE A 303 -5.28 -25.94 1.22
CA ILE A 303 -6.06 -26.12 2.44
C ILE A 303 -5.65 -27.44 3.06
N VAL A 304 -5.15 -27.39 4.29
CA VAL A 304 -4.84 -28.57 5.10
C VAL A 304 -5.63 -28.52 6.40
N GLU A 305 -6.00 -29.67 6.93
CA GLU A 305 -6.73 -29.76 8.19
C GLU A 305 -5.75 -30.07 9.33
N ILE A 306 -5.63 -29.16 10.28
CA ILE A 306 -4.86 -29.36 11.51
C ILE A 306 -5.84 -29.29 12.68
N GLU A 307 -5.90 -30.33 13.50
CA GLU A 307 -6.79 -30.39 14.67
C GLU A 307 -8.27 -30.08 14.34
N ARG A 308 -8.76 -30.53 13.18
CA ARG A 308 -10.11 -30.25 12.64
C ARG A 308 -10.39 -28.79 12.28
N VAL A 309 -9.34 -27.99 12.16
CA VAL A 309 -9.42 -26.61 11.68
C VAL A 309 -8.80 -26.56 10.28
N PRO A 310 -9.57 -26.16 9.24
CA PRO A 310 -9.01 -25.96 7.92
C PRO A 310 -8.13 -24.71 7.95
N ILE A 311 -6.85 -24.89 7.60
CA ILE A 311 -5.88 -23.82 7.50
C ILE A 311 -5.33 -23.71 6.08
N LEU A 312 -5.01 -22.48 5.67
CA LEU A 312 -4.37 -22.15 4.43
C LEU A 312 -2.85 -22.18 4.64
N ARG A 313 -2.18 -23.16 4.05
CA ARG A 313 -0.73 -23.36 4.13
C ARG A 313 -0.06 -22.95 2.81
N PRO A 314 1.05 -22.20 2.83
CA PRO A 314 1.82 -21.93 1.62
C PRO A 314 2.34 -23.22 1.00
N LEU A 315 2.28 -23.34 -0.33
CA LEU A 315 2.83 -24.50 -1.04
C LEU A 315 4.37 -24.56 -0.93
N PRO A 316 4.98 -25.75 -0.79
CA PRO A 316 6.44 -25.93 -0.81
C PRO A 316 7.06 -25.44 -2.13
N LYS A 317 8.25 -24.83 -2.09
CA LYS A 317 8.82 -24.08 -3.24
C LYS A 317 9.95 -24.80 -3.98
N ASP A 318 9.82 -24.88 -5.30
CA ASP A 318 10.79 -24.27 -6.23
C ASP A 318 10.12 -22.99 -6.82
N PRO A 319 10.75 -21.81 -6.80
CA PRO A 319 10.21 -20.57 -7.40
C PRO A 319 9.84 -20.70 -8.88
N SER A 320 10.46 -21.62 -9.63
CA SER A 320 10.18 -21.85 -11.05
C SER A 320 8.86 -22.60 -11.29
N ASP A 321 8.36 -23.34 -10.29
CA ASP A 321 7.09 -24.09 -10.35
C ASP A 321 5.89 -23.28 -9.84
N MET A 322 6.11 -22.09 -9.30
CA MET A 322 5.02 -21.26 -8.79
C MET A 322 4.19 -20.69 -9.94
N LEU A 323 2.93 -21.13 -10.02
CA LEU A 323 1.96 -20.59 -10.96
C LEU A 323 1.92 -19.06 -10.89
N PHE A 324 2.01 -18.44 -12.06
CA PHE A 324 2.06 -16.98 -12.26
C PHE A 324 3.27 -16.27 -11.64
N ALA A 325 4.36 -16.97 -11.27
CA ALA A 325 5.59 -16.34 -10.78
C ALA A 325 6.11 -15.25 -11.74
N GLU A 326 6.04 -15.51 -13.04
CA GLU A 326 6.45 -14.56 -14.07
C GLU A 326 5.71 -13.22 -13.99
N TRP A 327 4.46 -13.18 -13.51
CA TRP A 327 3.71 -11.92 -13.39
C TRP A 327 4.34 -10.95 -12.39
N PHE A 328 5.16 -11.46 -11.47
CA PHE A 328 5.88 -10.70 -10.45
C PHE A 328 7.29 -10.30 -10.91
N ASN A 329 7.67 -10.67 -12.14
CA ASN A 329 8.91 -10.23 -12.75
C ASN A 329 8.83 -8.74 -13.11
N ARG A 330 9.59 -7.91 -12.39
CA ARG A 330 9.61 -6.45 -12.58
C ARG A 330 10.21 -5.99 -13.92
N TYR A 331 10.86 -6.89 -14.65
CA TYR A 331 11.42 -6.61 -15.98
C TYR A 331 10.41 -6.83 -17.11
N LEU A 332 9.22 -7.38 -16.82
CA LEU A 332 8.18 -7.51 -17.83
C LEU A 332 7.63 -6.14 -18.23
N THR A 333 7.45 -5.96 -19.53
CA THR A 333 6.69 -4.80 -20.03
C THR A 333 5.21 -4.98 -19.73
N TRP A 334 4.49 -3.87 -19.69
CA TRP A 334 3.04 -3.84 -19.49
C TRP A 334 2.31 -4.66 -20.56
N GLY A 335 2.71 -4.52 -21.83
CA GLY A 335 2.16 -5.30 -22.94
C GLY A 335 2.47 -6.80 -22.83
N SER A 336 3.68 -7.15 -22.39
CA SER A 336 4.05 -8.56 -22.15
C SER A 336 3.18 -9.19 -21.04
N LEU A 337 2.92 -8.44 -19.96
CA LEU A 337 2.05 -8.92 -18.88
C LEU A 337 0.58 -8.99 -19.33
N SER A 338 0.11 -8.00 -20.09
CA SER A 338 -1.23 -8.01 -20.70
C SER A 338 -1.45 -9.26 -21.54
N ALA A 339 -0.50 -9.61 -22.41
CA ALA A 339 -0.57 -10.82 -23.26
C ALA A 339 -0.67 -12.12 -22.44
N LYS A 340 0.01 -12.19 -21.29
CA LYS A 340 -0.06 -13.34 -20.37
C LYS A 340 -1.37 -13.44 -19.60
N LYS A 341 -2.15 -12.35 -19.49
CA LYS A 341 -3.47 -12.31 -18.84
C LYS A 341 -4.64 -12.62 -19.77
N THR A 342 -4.36 -13.03 -21.01
CA THR A 342 -5.41 -13.44 -21.96
C THR A 342 -6.19 -14.67 -21.45
N TYR A 343 -7.49 -14.71 -21.72
CA TYR A 343 -8.43 -15.74 -21.25
C TYR A 343 -7.94 -17.19 -21.44
N SER A 344 -7.25 -17.47 -22.55
CA SER A 344 -6.66 -18.78 -22.86
C SER A 344 -5.62 -19.23 -21.82
N SER A 345 -4.79 -18.28 -21.37
CA SER A 345 -3.72 -18.51 -20.39
C SER A 345 -4.26 -18.81 -18.99
N LEU A 346 -5.38 -18.19 -18.62
CA LEU A 346 -6.04 -18.38 -17.32
C LEU A 346 -6.78 -19.73 -17.24
N LEU A 347 -7.46 -20.14 -18.31
CA LEU A 347 -8.20 -21.41 -18.38
C LEU A 347 -7.26 -22.63 -18.37
N HIS A 348 -6.11 -22.54 -19.03
CA HIS A 348 -5.13 -23.63 -19.06
C HIS A 348 -4.63 -24.01 -17.65
N VAL A 349 -4.36 -23.00 -16.82
CA VAL A 349 -3.91 -23.19 -15.42
C VAL A 349 -5.04 -23.68 -14.53
N GLY A 350 -6.26 -23.17 -14.70
CA GLY A 350 -7.44 -23.63 -13.96
C GLY A 350 -7.73 -25.12 -14.19
N HIS A 351 -7.57 -25.60 -15.42
CA HIS A 351 -7.72 -27.02 -15.75
C HIS A 351 -6.65 -27.89 -15.08
N GLN A 352 -5.37 -27.51 -15.10
CA GLN A 352 -4.29 -28.32 -14.52
C GLN A 352 -4.51 -28.64 -13.03
N ARG A 353 -5.07 -27.70 -12.26
CA ARG A 353 -5.31 -27.87 -10.82
C ARG A 353 -6.60 -28.61 -10.49
N ALA A 354 -7.65 -28.45 -11.29
CA ALA A 354 -8.91 -29.19 -11.10
C ALA A 354 -8.68 -30.71 -11.16
N TYR A 355 -7.72 -31.18 -11.97
CA TYR A 355 -7.36 -32.59 -12.06
C TYR A 355 -6.47 -33.09 -10.91
N THR A 356 -5.74 -32.21 -10.20
CA THR A 356 -4.85 -32.62 -9.10
C THR A 356 -5.57 -32.76 -7.76
N VAL A 357 -6.75 -32.16 -7.59
CA VAL A 357 -7.54 -32.23 -6.34
C VAL A 357 -8.48 -33.45 -6.33
N THR A 358 -8.67 -34.11 -7.47
CA THR A 358 -9.55 -35.29 -7.63
C THR A 358 -8.82 -36.65 -7.62
N THR A 359 -7.55 -36.69 -7.27
CA THR A 359 -6.75 -37.92 -7.09
C THR A 359 -6.04 -37.87 -5.75
#